data_AF-A0A948PMY8-F1
#
_entry.id   AF-A0A948PMY8-F1
#
_cell.length_a   1.000
_cell.length_b   1.000
_cell.length_c   1.000
_cell.angle_alpha   90.00
_cell.angle_beta   90.00
_cell.angle_gamma   90.00
#
_symmetry.space_group_name_H-M   'P 1'
#
loop_
_entity.id
_entity.type
_entity.pdbx_description
1 polymer ?
#
loop_
_entity_poly.entity_id
_entity_poly.type
_entity_poly.pdbx_seq_one_letter_code
_entity_poly.pdbx_strand_id
1 'polypeptide(L)'
;TINKHELKKRYNYEAQLTLDPVKPDSQMPSSHLVTGMVLRAMAASPTWKKSKEARRAGDLLISRFFKPDLYQDRQQAIYWQELTYPFWATDILSSLDSLSRIGFNLSDDGIKKAFQWLMENQNGQGYWQSGMKKSGLEDHLWVTLSVLRVIKNFGLLQL
;
A
#
# COMPACT_ATOMS: atom_id res chain seq x y z
N THR A 1 1.35 -17.13 -23.56
CA THR A 1 2.63 -17.30 -22.84
C THR A 1 3.75 -16.98 -23.80
N ILE A 2 4.62 -16.04 -23.46
CA ILE A 2 5.75 -15.60 -24.31
C ILE A 2 6.88 -16.63 -24.18
N ASN A 3 7.60 -16.90 -25.26
CA ASN A 3 8.65 -17.92 -25.23
C ASN A 3 9.95 -17.38 -24.57
N LYS A 4 10.86 -18.28 -24.19
CA LYS A 4 12.11 -17.95 -23.49
C LYS A 4 13.02 -17.00 -24.28
N HIS A 5 12.95 -17.03 -25.62
CA HIS A 5 13.72 -16.18 -26.51
C HIS A 5 13.14 -14.76 -26.58
N GLU A 6 11.82 -14.62 -26.61
CA GLU A 6 11.10 -13.34 -26.54
C GLU A 6 11.25 -12.68 -25.16
N LEU A 7 11.24 -13.48 -24.08
CA LEU A 7 11.52 -13.01 -22.73
C LEU A 7 12.92 -12.39 -22.60
N LYS A 8 13.93 -12.97 -23.23
CA LYS A 8 15.30 -12.40 -23.27
C LYS A 8 15.37 -11.07 -24.01
N LYS A 9 14.50 -10.82 -24.99
CA LYS A 9 14.45 -9.55 -25.72
C LYS A 9 13.73 -8.43 -24.96
N ARG A 10 12.86 -8.77 -24.00
CA ARG A 10 12.06 -7.81 -23.22
C ARG A 10 12.90 -6.94 -22.28
N TYR A 11 13.99 -7.52 -21.79
CA TYR A 11 14.99 -6.84 -20.97
C TYR A 11 16.32 -7.04 -21.68
N ASN A 12 16.70 -6.09 -22.54
CA ASN A 12 18.05 -6.10 -23.09
C ASN A 12 19.02 -5.69 -21.97
N TYR A 13 19.24 -6.64 -21.06
CA TYR A 13 19.87 -6.45 -19.75
C TYR A 13 21.25 -5.82 -19.89
N GLU A 14 22.05 -6.28 -20.85
CA GLU A 14 23.40 -5.75 -21.10
C GLU A 14 23.41 -4.28 -21.52
N ALA A 15 22.46 -3.86 -22.36
CA ALA A 15 22.32 -2.45 -22.75
C ALA A 15 21.75 -1.58 -21.62
N GLN A 16 21.02 -2.16 -20.67
CA GLN A 16 20.49 -1.44 -19.50
C GLN A 16 21.54 -1.29 -18.39
N LEU A 17 22.52 -2.20 -18.28
CA LEU A 17 23.61 -2.12 -17.31
C LEU A 17 24.52 -0.91 -17.52
N THR A 18 24.56 -0.36 -18.73
CA THR A 18 25.38 0.81 -19.08
C THR A 18 24.60 2.13 -19.04
N LEU A 19 23.28 2.10 -18.79
CA LEU A 19 22.48 3.31 -18.66
C LEU A 19 22.65 3.90 -17.27
N ASP A 20 22.80 5.22 -17.22
CA ASP A 20 22.69 5.94 -15.96
C ASP A 20 21.28 5.76 -15.36
N PRO A 21 21.16 5.56 -14.03
CA PRO A 21 19.86 5.57 -13.37
C PRO A 21 19.10 6.86 -13.71
N VAL A 22 17.84 6.71 -14.09
CA VAL A 22 16.96 7.86 -14.34
C VAL A 22 16.87 8.68 -13.06
N LYS A 23 17.31 9.94 -13.14
CA LYS A 23 17.22 10.85 -12.00
C LYS A 23 15.75 11.16 -11.69
N PRO A 24 15.37 11.26 -10.40
CA PRO A 24 14.03 11.67 -10.05
C PRO A 24 13.77 13.10 -10.54
N ASP A 25 12.64 13.30 -11.21
CA ASP A 25 12.16 14.62 -11.61
C ASP A 25 11.16 15.13 -10.56
N SER A 26 11.54 16.19 -9.84
CA SER A 26 10.70 16.79 -8.80
C SER A 26 9.51 17.59 -9.32
N GLN A 27 9.45 17.88 -10.63
CA GLN A 27 8.30 18.53 -11.25
C GLN A 27 7.16 17.54 -11.53
N MET A 28 7.49 16.25 -11.63
CA MET A 28 6.52 15.19 -11.84
C MET A 28 5.84 14.81 -10.52
N PRO A 29 4.54 14.48 -10.54
CA PRO A 29 3.85 14.07 -9.34
C PRO A 29 4.34 12.70 -8.84
N SER A 30 4.10 12.38 -7.57
CA SER A 30 4.37 11.03 -7.06
C SER A 30 3.25 10.04 -7.43
N SER A 31 3.62 8.80 -7.78
CA SER A 31 2.67 7.68 -7.81
C SER A 31 2.39 7.20 -6.39
N HIS A 32 1.12 7.14 -6.01
CA HIS A 32 0.75 6.61 -4.69
C HIS A 32 0.93 5.09 -4.64
N LEU A 33 0.72 4.41 -5.78
CA LEU A 33 0.97 2.97 -5.90
C LEU A 33 2.40 2.65 -5.49
N VAL A 34 3.39 3.27 -6.14
CA VAL A 34 4.80 2.99 -5.86
C VAL A 34 5.22 3.55 -4.50
N THR A 35 4.72 4.73 -4.11
CA THR A 35 4.99 5.31 -2.79
C THR A 35 4.61 4.35 -1.67
N GLY A 36 3.38 3.80 -1.70
CA GLY A 36 2.93 2.85 -0.68
C GLY A 36 3.74 1.55 -0.65
N MET A 37 4.14 1.03 -1.81
CA MET A 37 5.01 -0.15 -1.90
C MET A 37 6.35 0.07 -1.21
N VAL A 38 7.02 1.20 -1.47
CA VAL A 38 8.30 1.55 -0.85
C VAL A 38 8.11 1.86 0.64
N LEU A 39 7.03 2.56 1.00
CA LEU A 39 6.72 2.92 2.38
C LEU A 39 6.57 1.70 3.29
N ARG A 40 6.02 0.57 2.79
CA ARG A 40 5.98 -0.70 3.53
C ARG A 40 7.37 -1.18 3.95
N ALA A 41 8.35 -1.10 3.06
CA ALA A 41 9.72 -1.51 3.36
C ALA A 41 10.35 -0.56 4.40
N MET A 42 10.11 0.75 4.25
CA MET A 42 10.57 1.74 5.24
C MET A 42 9.94 1.50 6.62
N ALA A 43 8.64 1.24 6.68
CA ALA A 43 7.89 0.93 7.90
C ALA A 43 8.39 -0.36 8.59
N ALA A 44 8.86 -1.33 7.80
CA ALA A 44 9.44 -2.57 8.32
C ALA A 44 10.85 -2.40 8.90
N SER A 45 11.61 -1.42 8.42
CA SER A 45 12.97 -1.17 8.89
C SER A 45 12.99 -0.41 10.23
N PRO A 46 13.67 -0.92 11.26
CA PRO A 46 13.84 -0.19 12.52
C PRO A 46 14.51 1.18 12.35
N THR A 47 15.40 1.30 11.37
CA THR A 47 16.15 2.53 11.05
C THR A 47 15.28 3.52 10.28
N TRP A 48 14.66 3.07 9.18
CA TRP A 48 13.96 3.98 8.27
C TRP A 48 12.57 4.39 8.75
N LYS A 49 11.88 3.57 9.55
CA LYS A 49 10.50 3.89 9.99
C LYS A 49 10.39 5.18 10.80
N LYS A 50 11.49 5.65 11.40
CA LYS A 50 11.56 6.90 12.18
C LYS A 50 12.12 8.08 11.39
N SER A 51 12.43 7.89 10.10
CA SER A 51 13.07 8.92 9.30
C SER A 51 12.08 9.98 8.83
N LYS A 52 12.58 11.19 8.57
CA LYS A 52 11.77 12.29 8.01
C LYS A 52 11.25 11.96 6.61
N GLU A 53 11.98 11.13 5.86
CA GLU A 53 11.60 10.65 4.53
C GLU A 53 10.41 9.69 4.62
N ALA A 54 10.40 8.74 5.57
CA ALA A 54 9.26 7.87 5.79
C ALA A 54 8.01 8.68 6.19
N ARG A 55 8.18 9.69 7.06
CA ARG A 55 7.11 10.59 7.44
C ARG A 55 6.56 11.35 6.22
N ARG A 56 7.42 11.99 5.44
CA ARG A 56 7.04 12.75 4.24
C ARG A 56 6.35 11.88 3.18
N ALA A 57 6.84 10.66 2.97
CA ALA A 57 6.21 9.69 2.07
C ALA A 57 4.82 9.27 2.58
N GLY A 58 4.66 9.14 3.90
CA GLY A 58 3.36 8.92 4.53
C GLY A 58 2.38 10.07 4.28
N ASP A 59 2.82 11.32 4.46
CA ASP A 59 1.98 12.50 4.19
C ASP A 59 1.55 12.56 2.71
N LEU A 60 2.48 12.26 1.79
CA LEU A 60 2.16 12.14 0.35
C LEU A 60 1.12 11.06 0.09
N LEU A 61 1.25 9.88 0.70
CA LEU A 61 0.33 8.78 0.54
C LEU A 61 -1.08 9.14 1.06
N ILE A 62 -1.18 9.72 2.26
CA ILE A 62 -2.45 10.16 2.88
C ILE A 62 -3.15 11.18 1.98
N SER A 63 -2.41 12.11 1.38
CA SER A 63 -2.98 13.13 0.48
C SER A 63 -3.69 12.56 -0.76
N ARG A 64 -3.43 11.28 -1.09
CA ARG A 64 -3.97 10.57 -2.26
C ARG A 64 -5.04 9.54 -1.93
N PHE A 65 -5.37 9.29 -0.66
CA PHE A 65 -6.44 8.36 -0.29
C PHE A 65 -7.73 8.65 -1.06
N PHE A 66 -8.31 7.57 -1.62
CA PHE A 66 -9.54 7.58 -2.41
C PHE A 66 -9.50 8.42 -3.69
N LYS A 67 -8.31 8.81 -4.18
CA LYS A 67 -8.12 9.49 -5.47
C LYS A 67 -7.51 8.54 -6.50
N PRO A 68 -7.76 8.72 -7.80
CA PRO A 68 -7.06 7.97 -8.83
C PRO A 68 -5.54 8.23 -8.78
N ASP A 69 -4.72 7.29 -9.25
CA ASP A 69 -3.28 7.54 -9.43
C ASP A 69 -3.08 8.54 -10.59
N LEU A 70 -1.94 9.23 -10.57
CA LEU A 70 -1.52 10.12 -11.63
C LEU A 70 -0.80 9.37 -12.75
N TYR A 71 -0.52 8.08 -12.53
CA TYR A 71 0.05 7.15 -13.51
C TYR A 71 -0.94 6.04 -13.88
N GLN A 72 -0.69 5.38 -15.02
CA GLN A 72 -1.64 4.44 -15.63
C GLN A 72 -1.78 3.11 -14.88
N ASP A 73 -0.72 2.66 -14.20
CA ASP A 73 -0.77 1.40 -13.46
C ASP A 73 -1.62 1.54 -12.21
N ARG A 74 -2.63 0.66 -12.07
CA ARG A 74 -3.70 0.74 -11.07
C ARG A 74 -4.22 2.17 -10.84
N GLN A 75 -4.54 2.87 -11.92
CA GLN A 75 -4.95 4.27 -11.87
C GLN A 75 -6.28 4.52 -11.12
N GLN A 76 -7.24 3.60 -11.16
CA GLN A 76 -8.59 3.87 -10.70
C GLN A 76 -8.70 3.97 -9.17
N ALA A 77 -9.51 4.90 -8.66
CA ALA A 77 -9.70 5.08 -7.22
C ALA A 77 -10.30 3.83 -6.52
N ILE A 78 -10.95 2.93 -7.27
CA ILE A 78 -11.49 1.68 -6.73
C ILE A 78 -10.40 0.78 -6.13
N TYR A 79 -9.14 0.89 -6.58
CA TYR A 79 -8.04 0.07 -6.08
C TYR A 79 -7.68 0.34 -4.61
N TRP A 80 -8.06 1.51 -4.07
CA TRP A 80 -7.97 1.76 -2.63
C TRP A 80 -8.80 0.79 -1.80
N GLN A 81 -9.91 0.30 -2.38
CA GLN A 81 -10.92 -0.50 -1.69
C GLN A 81 -10.67 -2.01 -1.80
N GLU A 82 -9.71 -2.42 -2.64
CA GLU A 82 -9.35 -3.83 -2.80
C GLU A 82 -8.45 -4.28 -1.64
N LEU A 83 -9.04 -4.56 -0.47
CA LEU A 83 -8.28 -5.03 0.69
C LEU A 83 -7.58 -6.35 0.35
N THR A 84 -6.26 -6.36 0.32
CA THR A 84 -5.50 -7.55 -0.05
C THR A 84 -4.49 -7.97 1.02
N TYR A 85 -4.25 -9.28 1.09
CA TYR A 85 -3.09 -9.84 1.77
C TYR A 85 -2.61 -11.06 0.97
N PRO A 86 -1.28 -11.26 0.74
CA PRO A 86 -0.18 -10.35 1.06
C PRO A 86 -0.30 -8.98 0.37
N PHE A 87 0.38 -7.97 0.91
CA PHE A 87 0.36 -6.61 0.36
C PHE A 87 1.17 -6.54 -0.94
N TRP A 88 0.51 -6.79 -2.07
CA TRP A 88 1.12 -6.63 -3.39
C TRP A 88 1.06 -5.17 -3.83
N ALA A 89 -0.16 -4.67 -4.07
CA ALA A 89 -0.40 -3.27 -4.43
C ALA A 89 -0.60 -2.38 -3.19
N THR A 90 -0.78 -1.10 -3.44
CA THR A 90 -1.14 -0.12 -2.41
C THR A 90 -2.65 0.01 -2.37
N ASP A 91 -3.22 -0.25 -1.20
CA ASP A 91 -4.65 -0.15 -0.85
C ASP A 91 -4.77 0.52 0.53
N ILE A 92 -5.98 0.75 1.04
CA ILE A 92 -6.17 1.39 2.35
C ILE A 92 -5.57 0.56 3.48
N LEU A 93 -5.72 -0.78 3.44
CA LEU A 93 -5.23 -1.66 4.49
C LEU A 93 -3.71 -1.65 4.61
N SER A 94 -3.01 -1.87 3.51
CA SER A 94 -1.54 -1.83 3.43
C SER A 94 -0.96 -0.45 3.76
N SER A 95 -1.70 0.61 3.42
CA SER A 95 -1.34 1.99 3.79
C SER A 95 -1.45 2.20 5.30
N LEU A 96 -2.58 1.86 5.91
CA LEU A 96 -2.79 2.02 7.36
C LEU A 96 -1.83 1.14 8.18
N ASP A 97 -1.50 -0.07 7.71
CA ASP A 97 -0.45 -0.91 8.32
C ASP A 97 0.90 -0.18 8.33
N SER A 98 1.33 0.36 7.20
CA SER A 98 2.61 1.08 7.10
C SER A 98 2.63 2.35 7.94
N LEU A 99 1.58 3.16 7.85
CA LEU A 99 1.48 4.46 8.52
C LEU A 99 1.44 4.30 10.05
N SER A 100 0.68 3.32 10.56
CA SER A 100 0.63 3.05 12.00
C SER A 100 2.01 2.66 12.55
N ARG A 101 2.81 1.92 11.79
CA ARG A 101 4.19 1.51 12.18
C ARG A 101 5.22 2.65 12.10
N ILE A 102 4.97 3.66 11.26
CA ILE A 102 5.79 4.88 11.13
C ILE A 102 5.46 5.89 12.25
N GLY A 103 4.37 5.68 12.99
CA GLY A 103 3.96 6.52 14.12
C GLY A 103 2.92 7.58 13.77
N PHE A 104 2.27 7.46 12.62
CA PHE A 104 1.03 8.19 12.39
C PHE A 104 -0.10 7.64 13.28
N ASN A 105 -1.09 8.48 13.57
CA ASN A 105 -2.20 8.14 14.46
C ASN A 105 -3.51 8.78 13.98
N LEU A 106 -4.60 8.49 14.70
CA LEU A 106 -5.97 8.90 14.35
C LEU A 106 -6.28 10.40 14.54
N SER A 107 -5.31 11.22 14.98
CA SER A 107 -5.45 12.67 14.98
C SER A 107 -5.31 13.28 13.57
N ASP A 108 -4.74 12.54 12.62
CA ASP A 108 -4.70 12.95 11.21
C ASP A 108 -6.06 12.67 10.54
N ASP A 109 -6.67 13.70 9.96
CA ASP A 109 -8.00 13.61 9.35
C ASP A 109 -8.08 12.63 8.19
N GLY A 110 -7.00 12.49 7.40
CA GLY A 110 -6.94 11.56 6.29
C GLY A 110 -6.90 10.12 6.79
N ILE A 111 -6.11 9.85 7.82
CA ILE A 111 -6.05 8.53 8.48
C ILE A 111 -7.36 8.21 9.16
N LYS A 112 -7.95 9.17 9.88
CA LYS A 112 -9.24 8.97 10.56
C LYS A 112 -10.34 8.59 9.56
N LYS A 113 -10.43 9.28 8.42
CA LYS A 113 -11.38 8.96 7.34
C LYS A 113 -11.13 7.58 6.74
N ALA A 114 -9.88 7.25 6.42
CA ALA A 114 -9.52 5.94 5.88
C ALA A 114 -9.81 4.80 6.86
N PHE A 115 -9.52 5.01 8.15
CA PHE A 115 -9.80 4.07 9.22
C PHE A 115 -11.31 3.88 9.44
N GLN A 116 -12.09 4.95 9.44
CA GLN A 116 -13.53 4.87 9.51
C GLN A 116 -14.11 4.07 8.35
N TRP A 117 -13.69 4.37 7.11
CA TRP A 117 -14.08 3.59 5.94
C TRP A 117 -13.71 2.11 6.11
N LEU A 118 -12.52 1.79 6.62
CA LEU A 118 -12.13 0.41 6.89
C LEU A 118 -13.10 -0.27 7.86
N MET A 119 -13.46 0.39 8.96
CA MET A 119 -14.39 -0.16 9.96
C MET A 119 -15.80 -0.38 9.39
N GLU A 120 -16.29 0.54 8.57
CA GLU A 120 -17.60 0.45 7.91
C GLU A 120 -17.67 -0.71 6.89
N ASN A 121 -16.53 -1.20 6.40
CA ASN A 121 -16.44 -2.33 5.47
C ASN A 121 -16.36 -3.70 6.16
N GLN A 122 -16.47 -3.77 7.49
CA GLN A 122 -16.66 -5.04 8.19
C GLN A 122 -18.02 -5.63 7.79
N ASN A 123 -18.06 -6.89 7.35
CA ASN A 123 -19.33 -7.51 6.99
C ASN A 123 -20.15 -7.90 8.24
N GLY A 124 -21.40 -8.31 8.03
CA GLY A 124 -22.30 -8.72 9.12
C GLY A 124 -21.85 -9.97 9.91
N GLN A 125 -20.83 -10.70 9.45
CA GLN A 125 -20.22 -11.81 10.18
C GLN A 125 -18.96 -11.40 10.95
N GLY A 126 -18.57 -10.12 10.89
CA GLY A 126 -17.46 -9.57 11.67
C GLY A 126 -16.08 -9.67 11.02
N TYR A 127 -15.99 -10.00 9.73
CA TYR A 127 -14.71 -10.09 9.02
C TYR A 127 -14.68 -9.19 7.77
N TRP A 128 -13.48 -8.99 7.22
CA TRP A 128 -13.26 -8.20 6.00
C TRP A 128 -13.02 -9.12 4.81
N GLN A 129 -13.67 -8.80 3.70
CA GLN A 129 -13.53 -9.57 2.47
C GLN A 129 -12.24 -9.20 1.73
N SER A 130 -11.61 -10.20 1.13
CA SER A 130 -10.43 -10.00 0.28
C SER A 130 -10.86 -9.50 -1.09
N GLY A 131 -10.21 -8.44 -1.56
CA GLY A 131 -10.38 -7.87 -2.90
C GLY A 131 -9.77 -8.73 -4.02
N MET A 132 -9.13 -9.86 -3.70
CA MET A 132 -8.63 -10.78 -4.71
C MET A 132 -9.79 -11.49 -5.43
N LYS A 133 -9.65 -11.67 -6.75
CA LYS A 133 -10.61 -12.45 -7.54
C LYS A 133 -10.58 -13.91 -7.08
N LYS A 134 -11.76 -14.52 -6.92
CA LYS A 134 -11.94 -15.91 -6.46
C LYS A 134 -11.36 -16.17 -5.05
N SER A 135 -11.41 -15.17 -4.19
CA SER A 135 -11.01 -15.31 -2.79
C SER A 135 -11.88 -16.35 -2.06
N GLY A 136 -11.22 -17.17 -1.25
CA GLY A 136 -11.85 -18.11 -0.32
C GLY A 136 -11.86 -17.58 1.10
N LEU A 137 -12.39 -18.40 2.03
CA LEU A 137 -12.43 -18.06 3.45
C LEU A 137 -11.05 -17.72 4.01
N GLU A 138 -10.01 -18.47 3.64
CA GLU A 138 -8.65 -18.23 4.12
C GLU A 138 -8.13 -16.83 3.74
N ASP A 139 -8.37 -16.39 2.50
CA ASP A 139 -7.98 -15.04 2.06
C ASP A 139 -8.67 -13.95 2.89
N HIS A 140 -9.95 -14.15 3.23
CA HIS A 140 -10.70 -13.25 4.10
C HIS A 140 -10.12 -13.21 5.52
N LEU A 141 -9.70 -14.35 6.06
CA LEU A 141 -9.08 -14.44 7.38
C LEU A 141 -7.73 -13.73 7.41
N TRP A 142 -6.91 -13.83 6.37
CA TRP A 142 -5.63 -13.11 6.28
C TRP A 142 -5.81 -11.60 6.20
N VAL A 143 -6.79 -11.13 5.43
CA VAL A 143 -7.17 -9.71 5.38
C VAL A 143 -7.67 -9.26 6.76
N THR A 144 -8.53 -10.04 7.39
CA THR A 144 -9.08 -9.74 8.72
C THR A 144 -7.99 -9.66 9.78
N LEU A 145 -7.06 -10.62 9.81
CA LEU A 145 -5.91 -10.57 10.71
C LEU A 145 -5.07 -9.30 10.50
N SER A 146 -4.88 -8.90 9.25
CA SER A 146 -4.14 -7.68 8.91
C SER A 146 -4.88 -6.43 9.40
N VAL A 147 -6.21 -6.37 9.26
CA VAL A 147 -7.04 -5.30 9.81
C VAL A 147 -6.92 -5.24 11.34
N LEU A 148 -7.02 -6.38 12.03
CA LEU A 148 -6.89 -6.44 13.49
C LEU A 148 -5.52 -5.95 13.97
N ARG A 149 -4.45 -6.23 13.21
CA ARG A 149 -3.10 -5.70 13.51
C ARG A 149 -3.05 -4.18 13.36
N VAL A 150 -3.70 -3.61 12.35
CA VAL A 150 -3.83 -2.15 12.19
C VAL A 150 -4.57 -1.54 13.39
N ILE A 151 -5.70 -2.13 13.79
CA ILE A 151 -6.49 -1.67 14.94
C ILE A 151 -5.63 -1.71 16.22
N LYS A 152 -4.87 -2.80 16.43
CA LYS A 152 -3.92 -2.93 17.54
C LYS A 152 -2.84 -1.85 17.50
N ASN A 153 -2.25 -1.58 16.33
CA ASN A 153 -1.20 -0.57 16.20
C ASN A 153 -1.69 0.86 16.49
N PHE A 154 -2.97 1.15 16.23
CA PHE A 154 -3.60 2.41 16.63
C PHE A 154 -4.03 2.44 18.11
N GLY A 155 -3.77 1.37 18.88
CA GLY A 155 -4.08 1.30 20.30
C GLY A 155 -5.56 1.06 20.61
N LEU A 156 -6.35 0.61 19.63
CA LEU A 156 -7.80 0.41 19.76
C LEU A 156 -8.19 -1.04 20.09
N LEU A 157 -7.21 -1.95 20.17
CA LEU A 157 -7.42 -3.35 20.51
C LEU A 157 -6.26 -3.86 21.36
N GLN A 158 -6.58 -4.57 22.44
CA GLN A 158 -5.62 -5.38 23.17
C GLN A 158 -5.80 -6.85 22.74
N LEU A 159 -4.75 -7.41 22.13
CA LEU A 159 -4.61 -8.85 21.82
C LEU A 159 -3.46 -9.40 22.66
#